data_AF-H8H3T4-F1
#
_entry.id   AF-H8H3T4-F1
#
_cell.length_a   1.000
_cell.length_b   1.000
_cell.length_c   1.000
_cell.angle_alpha   90.00
_cell.angle_beta   90.00
_cell.angle_gamma   90.00
#
_symmetry.space_group_name_H-M   'P 1'
#
loop_
_entity.id
_entity.type
_entity.pdbx_description
1 polymer ?
#
loop_
_entity_poly.entity_id
_entity_poly.type
_entity_poly.pdbx_seq_one_letter_code
_entity_poly.pdbx_strand_id
1 'polypeptide(L)' 'MEIVPFDSQITDTYGQLRAGLEQQGTPIGPLDFQIAATALACGLPLVTNNTREFRRVPGLLLEDWTQV' A
#
# COMPACT_ATOMS: atom_id res chain seq x y z
N MET A 1 -0.13 13.27 15.07
CA MET A 1 0.30 12.66 13.80
C MET A 1 1.64 12.01 14.08
N GLU A 2 1.72 10.71 13.91
CA GLU A 2 2.95 9.93 14.08
C GLU A 2 3.54 9.66 12.70
N ILE A 3 4.87 9.72 12.57
CA ILE A 3 5.57 9.42 11.32
C ILE A 3 6.18 8.04 11.46
N VAL A 4 5.73 7.11 10.61
CA VAL A 4 6.30 5.77 10.54
C VAL A 4 7.58 5.82 9.70
N PRO A 5 8.74 5.41 10.24
CA PRO A 5 9.98 5.31 9.47
C PRO A 5 9.87 4.24 8.39
N PHE A 6 10.38 4.51 7.19
CA PHE A 6 10.46 3.51 6.12
C PHE A 6 11.69 2.62 6.31
N ASP A 7 11.54 1.57 7.12
CA ASP A 7 12.63 0.70 7.56
C ASP A 7 12.74 -0.62 6.76
N SER A 8 13.60 -1.53 7.22
CA SER A 8 13.84 -2.81 6.54
C SER A 8 12.60 -3.68 6.41
N GLN A 9 11.74 -3.71 7.45
CA GLN A 9 10.51 -4.51 7.44
C GLN A 9 9.56 -4.01 6.35
N ILE A 10 9.44 -2.68 6.22
CA ILE A 10 8.62 -2.09 5.16
C ILE A 10 9.27 -2.30 3.79
N THR A 11 10.59 -2.20 3.67
CA THR A 11 11.28 -2.45 2.38
C THR A 11 11.13 -3.90 1.90
N ASP A 12 11.13 -4.88 2.81
CA ASP A 12 10.90 -6.28 2.46
C ASP A 12 9.48 -6.48 1.94
N THR A 13 8.50 -5.89 2.63
CA THR A 13 7.09 -5.89 2.21
C THR A 13 6.91 -5.20 0.86
N TYR A 14 7.58 -4.07 0.63
CA TYR A 14 7.60 -3.35 -0.64
C TYR A 14 8.13 -4.22 -1.78
N GLY A 15 9.28 -4.89 -1.58
CA GLY A 15 9.90 -5.71 -2.60
C GLY A 15 8.99 -6.86 -3.03
N GLN A 16 8.40 -7.56 -2.05
CA GLN A 16 7.46 -8.65 -2.30
C GLN A 16 6.19 -8.15 -3.01
N LEU A 17 5.59 -7.07 -2.53
CA LEU A 17 4.39 -6.48 -3.11
C LEU A 17 4.62 -6.05 -4.56
N ARG A 18 5.73 -5.34 -4.80
CA ARG A 18 6.07 -4.84 -6.13
C ARG A 18 6.31 -5.96 -7.12
N ALA A 19 7.14 -6.94 -6.75
CA ALA A 19 7.37 -8.11 -7.59
C ALA A 19 6.07 -8.86 -7.88
N GLY A 20 5.19 -9.01 -6.89
CA GLY A 20 3.89 -9.67 -7.06
C GLY A 20 2.97 -8.96 -8.05
N LEU A 21 2.77 -7.64 -7.89
CA LEU A 21 1.89 -6.88 -8.80
C LEU A 21 2.47 -6.71 -10.20
N GLU A 22 3.80 -6.57 -10.32
CA GLU A 22 4.47 -6.54 -11.63
C GLU A 22 4.30 -7.87 -12.36
N GLN A 23 4.47 -9.01 -11.68
CA GLN A 23 4.24 -10.34 -12.27
C GLN A 23 2.79 -10.57 -12.68
N GLN A 24 1.82 -9.97 -11.98
CA GLN A 24 0.39 -10.03 -12.31
C GLN A 24 -0.02 -9.06 -13.42
N GLY A 25 0.87 -8.16 -13.86
CA GLY A 25 0.56 -7.14 -14.86
C GLY A 25 -0.36 -6.02 -14.35
N THR A 26 -0.43 -5.84 -13.03
CA THR A 26 -1.33 -4.89 -12.36
C THR A 26 -0.58 -3.93 -11.41
N PRO A 27 0.52 -3.29 -11.86
CA PRO A 27 1.27 -2.38 -11.00
C PRO A 27 0.41 -1.20 -10.55
N ILE A 28 0.81 -0.60 -9.44
CA ILE A 28 0.33 0.70 -8.96
C ILE A 28 1.42 1.75 -9.12
N GLY A 29 1.13 3.00 -8.77
CA GLY A 29 2.13 4.08 -8.81
C GLY A 29 3.40 3.74 -8.01
N PRO A 30 4.58 4.23 -8.43
CA PRO A 30 5.86 3.91 -7.79
C PRO A 30 5.94 4.35 -6.32
N LEU A 31 5.29 5.48 -5.97
CA LEU A 31 5.16 5.96 -4.59
C LEU A 31 4.01 5.26 -3.85
N ASP A 32 2.94 4.89 -4.57
CA ASP A 32 1.82 4.14 -3.99
C ASP A 32 2.28 2.79 -3.46
N PHE A 33 3.26 2.15 -4.09
CA PHE A 33 3.90 0.96 -3.54
C PHE A 33 4.51 1.19 -2.15
N GLN A 34 5.16 2.34 -1.90
CA GLN A 34 5.75 2.64 -0.59
C GLN A 34 4.66 2.87 0.46
N ILE A 35 3.59 3.57 0.09
CA ILE A 35 2.44 3.84 0.96
C ILE A 35 1.72 2.53 1.31
N ALA A 36 1.41 1.71 0.31
CA ALA A 36 0.76 0.42 0.46
C ALA A 36 1.60 -0.56 1.30
N ALA A 37 2.91 -0.64 1.04
CA ALA A 37 3.82 -1.49 1.79
C ALA A 37 3.90 -1.09 3.26
N THR A 38 3.94 0.22 3.54
CA THR A 38 3.92 0.73 4.93
C THR A 38 2.64 0.31 5.64
N ALA A 39 1.48 0.56 5.03
CA ALA A 39 0.18 0.21 5.63
C ALA A 39 0.04 -1.30 5.84
N LEU A 40 0.46 -2.13 4.87
CA LEU A 40 0.46 -3.59 4.99
C LEU A 40 1.39 -4.08 6.10
N ALA A 41 2.64 -3.63 6.12
CA ALA A 41 3.64 -4.07 7.09
C ALA A 41 3.26 -3.70 8.53
N CYS A 42 2.57 -2.56 8.71
CA CYS A 42 2.07 -2.10 10.01
C CYS A 42 0.67 -2.63 10.36
N GLY A 43 -0.03 -3.30 9.44
CA GLY A 43 -1.40 -3.77 9.64
C GLY A 43 -2.42 -2.64 9.84
N LEU A 44 -2.20 -1.48 9.20
CA LEU A 44 -3.03 -0.29 9.34
C LEU A 44 -3.96 -0.10 8.12
N PRO A 45 -5.16 0.48 8.31
CA PRO A 45 -5.98 0.92 7.19
C PRO A 45 -5.33 2.10 6.45
N LEU A 46 -5.31 2.03 5.12
CA LEU A 46 -4.93 3.16 4.27
C LEU A 46 -6.18 3.98 3.93
N VAL A 47 -6.22 5.20 4.46
CA VAL A 47 -7.24 6.19 4.09
C VAL A 47 -6.84 6.84 2.78
N THR A 48 -7.69 6.75 1.74
CA THR A 48 -7.41 7.32 0.42
C THR A 48 -8.68 7.55 -0.39
N ASN A 49 -8.71 8.59 -1.21
CA ASN A 49 -9.74 8.78 -2.24
C ASN A 49 -9.39 8.07 -3.57
N ASN A 50 -8.20 7.46 -3.67
CA ASN A 50 -7.76 6.69 -4.82
C ASN A 50 -7.96 5.17 -4.62
N THR A 51 -9.11 4.79 -4.03
CA THR A 51 -9.39 3.38 -3.68
C THR A 51 -9.30 2.43 -4.88
N ARG A 52 -9.60 2.90 -6.09
CA ARG A 52 -9.50 2.11 -7.33
C ARG A 52 -8.08 1.61 -7.60
N GLU A 53 -7.06 2.43 -7.34
CA GLU A 53 -5.66 2.06 -7.54
C GLU A 53 -5.23 1.04 -6.47
N PHE A 54 -5.47 1.36 -5.20
CA PHE A 54 -5.03 0.54 -4.06
C PHE A 54 -5.79 -0.77 -3.88
N ARG A 55 -6.99 -0.94 -4.46
CA ARG A 55 -7.71 -2.22 -4.49
C ARG A 55 -6.94 -3.35 -5.19
N ARG A 56 -5.92 -3.03 -5.99
CA ARG A 56 -5.03 -4.03 -6.60
C ARG A 56 -4.10 -4.69 -5.59
N VAL A 57 -3.87 -4.06 -4.43
CA VAL A 57 -2.97 -4.54 -3.38
C VAL A 57 -3.66 -5.60 -2.52
N PRO A 58 -3.24 -6.87 -2.54
CA PRO A 58 -3.85 -7.91 -1.73
C PRO A 58 -3.64 -7.67 -0.23
N GLY A 59 -4.69 -7.83 0.56
CA GLY A 59 -4.63 -7.72 2.03
C GLY A 59 -4.61 -6.29 2.58
N LEU A 60 -4.59 -5.26 1.73
CA LEU A 60 -4.61 -3.88 2.16
C LEU A 60 -6.02 -3.44 2.59
N LEU A 61 -6.14 -3.00 3.84
CA LEU A 61 -7.38 -2.43 4.37
C LEU A 61 -7.52 -0.99 3.85
N LEU A 62 -8.69 -0.64 3.33
CA LEU A 62 -8.95 0.67 2.70
C LEU A 62 -10.14 1.36 3.35
N GLU A 63 -9.99 2.67 3.53
CA GLU A 63 -11.06 3.57 3.95
C GLU A 63 -11.12 4.78 3.00
N ASP A 64 -12.33 5.20 2.61
CA ASP A 64 -12.54 6.42 1.82
C ASP A 64 -13.40 7.38 2.63
N TRP A 65 -12.77 8.39 3.20
CA TRP A 65 -13.45 9.40 4.03
C TRP A 65 -14.09 10.51 3.20
N THR A 66 -13.99 10.48 1.87
CA THR A 66 -14.66 11.46 1.00
C THR A 66 -16.08 11.05 0.63
N GLN A 67 -16.45 9.79 0.92
CA GLN A 67 -17.79 9.24 0.67
C GLN A 67 -18.67 9.20 1.93
N VAL A 68 -18.43 10.12 2.86
CA VAL A 68 -19.17 10.28 4.13
C VAL A 68 -20.28 11.32 3.98
#